data_AF-A0A3P8F5H2-F1
#
_entry.id   AF-A0A3P8F5H2-F1
#
_cell.length_a   1.000
_cell.length_b   1.000
_cell.length_c   1.000
_cell.angle_alpha   90.00
_cell.angle_beta   90.00
_cell.angle_gamma   90.00
#
_symmetry.space_group_name_H-M   'P 1'
#
loop_
_entity.id
_entity.type
_entity.pdbx_description
1 polymer ?
#
loop_
_entity_poly.entity_id
_entity_poly.type
_entity_poly.pdbx_seq_one_letter_code
_entity_poly.pdbx_strand_id
1 'polypeptide(L)'
;MVIGGTIFPHKRIHKATWISLDHTTENQIDHICINKKFRRTIEDVRTRRGADTTSDHHLVVANSKLKLIKNWTTEQTAIQRFNTAFLRDTDKLNEFKIAPNNRFQALQDLLKEEETSMEDNWKGIKEALTSTCQEVLGLKKYHHKEWISTEILDKIKERKNKKAAINNSRTRSEKVQAQAEYTEANKQVKRSIRTDKQKYVEELATTAEKAARERNMKQLYDTTKKLSGKYSKPERPVKDKEGKLITEIQQQRNRWVE
;
A
#
# COMPACT_ATOMS: atom_id res chain seq x y z
N MET A 1 15.01 -20.45 -25.17
CA MET A 1 14.86 -19.45 -24.09
C MET A 1 15.41 -18.11 -24.59
N VAL A 2 14.88 -16.97 -24.15
CA VAL A 2 15.33 -15.63 -24.57
C VAL A 2 15.51 -14.77 -23.32
N ILE A 3 16.63 -14.06 -23.22
CA ILE A 3 16.92 -13.12 -22.13
C ILE A 3 16.30 -11.77 -22.48
N GLY A 4 15.27 -11.35 -21.74
CA GLY A 4 14.52 -10.13 -22.02
C GLY A 4 15.37 -8.86 -22.01
N GLY A 5 16.35 -8.78 -21.09
CA GLY A 5 17.25 -7.63 -20.95
C GLY A 5 18.19 -7.39 -22.13
N THR A 6 18.31 -8.33 -23.08
CA THR A 6 19.12 -8.18 -24.30
C THR A 6 18.27 -7.91 -25.54
N ILE A 7 16.94 -7.93 -25.44
CA ILE A 7 16.03 -7.77 -26.60
C ILE A 7 15.90 -6.30 -27.01
N PHE A 8 15.86 -5.39 -26.03
CA PHE A 8 15.53 -3.99 -26.26
C PHE A 8 16.76 -3.08 -26.14
N PRO A 9 16.93 -2.11 -27.07
CA PRO A 9 18.00 -1.14 -26.98
C PRO A 9 17.69 -0.14 -25.85
N HIS A 10 18.48 -0.21 -24.78
CA HIS A 10 18.38 0.70 -23.63
C HIS A 10 19.71 1.35 -23.31
N LYS A 11 19.65 2.58 -22.77
CA LYS A 11 20.82 3.25 -22.17
C LYS A 11 21.37 2.41 -21.02
N ARG A 12 22.68 2.47 -20.77
CA ARG A 12 23.37 1.71 -19.69
C ARG A 12 22.68 1.84 -18.33
N ILE A 13 22.17 3.05 -18.02
CA ILE A 13 21.42 3.37 -16.80
C ILE A 13 20.13 2.55 -16.59
N HIS A 14 19.62 1.90 -17.64
CA HIS A 14 18.44 1.04 -17.61
C HIS A 14 18.77 -0.44 -17.77
N LYS A 15 20.06 -0.80 -17.84
CA LYS A 15 20.55 -2.17 -17.99
C LYS A 15 21.26 -2.71 -16.74
N ALA A 16 21.97 -1.86 -16.01
CA ALA A 16 22.65 -2.25 -14.77
C ALA A 16 21.64 -2.71 -13.71
N THR A 17 21.75 -3.93 -13.22
CA THR A 17 20.86 -4.48 -12.18
C THR A 17 21.53 -4.54 -10.82
N TRP A 18 22.84 -4.31 -10.77
CA TRP A 18 23.61 -4.31 -9.55
C TRP A 18 24.67 -3.22 -9.60
N ILE A 19 24.93 -2.59 -8.45
CA ILE A 19 26.03 -1.64 -8.26
C ILE A 19 26.88 -2.11 -7.08
N SER A 20 28.20 -2.10 -7.28
CA SER A 20 29.16 -2.34 -6.20
C SER A 20 29.03 -1.33 -5.05
N LEU A 21 29.47 -1.74 -3.86
CA LEU A 21 29.44 -0.91 -2.65
C LEU A 21 30.25 0.39 -2.78
N ASP A 22 31.29 0.40 -3.61
CA ASP A 22 32.10 1.59 -3.92
C ASP A 22 31.49 2.48 -5.01
N HIS A 23 30.32 2.08 -5.55
CA HIS A 23 29.54 2.75 -6.58
C HIS A 23 30.30 3.02 -7.90
N THR A 24 31.37 2.27 -8.15
CA THR A 24 32.17 2.39 -9.38
C THR A 24 31.73 1.38 -10.44
N THR A 25 31.35 0.18 -10.01
CA THR A 25 31.11 -0.95 -10.88
C THR A 25 29.62 -1.22 -10.96
N GLU A 26 29.12 -1.22 -12.19
CA GLU A 26 27.73 -1.54 -12.48
C GLU A 26 27.69 -2.78 -13.37
N ASN A 27 26.98 -3.83 -12.93
CA ASN A 27 26.82 -5.07 -13.68
C ASN A 27 25.35 -5.39 -13.94
N GLN A 28 25.10 -6.22 -14.95
CA GLN A 28 23.81 -6.83 -15.23
C GLN A 28 23.91 -8.29 -14.81
N ILE A 29 23.34 -8.63 -13.65
CA ILE A 29 23.37 -10.00 -13.09
C ILE A 29 21.96 -10.57 -12.90
N ASP A 30 20.94 -9.73 -12.93
CA ASP A 30 19.54 -10.12 -12.83
C ASP A 30 18.90 -10.08 -14.21
N HIS A 31 18.25 -11.17 -14.60
CA HIS A 31 17.66 -11.31 -15.92
C HIS A 31 16.24 -11.86 -15.85
N ILE A 32 15.35 -11.29 -16.66
CA ILE A 32 14.02 -11.86 -16.91
C ILE A 32 14.12 -12.70 -18.18
N CYS A 33 13.95 -14.02 -18.03
CA CYS A 33 13.99 -14.97 -19.14
C CYS A 33 12.57 -15.38 -19.54
N ILE A 34 12.33 -15.48 -20.84
CA ILE A 34 11.05 -15.92 -21.40
C ILE A 34 11.25 -17.05 -22.42
N ASN A 35 10.28 -17.94 -22.55
CA ASN A 35 10.30 -18.97 -23.60
C ASN A 35 10.30 -18.29 -24.99
N LYS A 36 11.06 -18.85 -25.95
CA LYS A 36 11.16 -18.34 -27.32
C LYS A 36 9.78 -18.21 -27.99
N LYS A 37 8.84 -19.12 -27.68
CA LYS A 37 7.45 -19.07 -28.19
C LYS A 37 6.72 -17.79 -27.79
N PHE A 38 6.97 -17.28 -26.58
CA PHE A 38 6.34 -16.07 -26.04
C PHE A 38 7.22 -14.83 -26.19
N ARG A 39 8.34 -14.88 -26.93
CA ARG A 39 9.21 -13.71 -27.12
C ARG A 39 8.45 -12.48 -27.62
N ARG A 40 7.42 -12.65 -28.46
CA ARG A 40 6.64 -11.54 -29.02
C ARG A 40 5.66 -10.91 -28.03
N THR A 41 5.47 -11.52 -26.85
CA THR A 41 4.58 -10.97 -25.82
C THR A 41 5.29 -9.99 -24.90
N ILE A 42 6.62 -10.00 -24.83
CA ILE A 42 7.37 -9.04 -24.03
C ILE A 42 7.49 -7.74 -24.82
N GLU A 43 7.09 -6.62 -24.22
CA GLU A 43 7.10 -5.30 -24.85
C GLU A 43 8.30 -4.47 -24.41
N ASP A 44 8.76 -4.66 -23.18
CA ASP A 44 9.93 -3.97 -22.64
C ASP A 44 10.55 -4.76 -21.47
N VAL A 45 11.86 -4.65 -21.27
CA VAL A 45 12.55 -5.08 -20.05
C VAL A 45 13.58 -4.03 -19.67
N ARG A 46 13.42 -3.41 -18.51
CA ARG A 46 14.28 -2.32 -18.04
C ARG A 46 14.46 -2.32 -16.54
N THR A 47 15.61 -1.82 -16.11
CA THR A 47 15.86 -1.54 -14.70
C THR A 47 15.22 -0.22 -14.26
N ARG A 48 14.60 -0.24 -13.07
CA ARG A 48 14.04 0.91 -12.36
C ARG A 48 14.96 1.36 -11.23
N ARG A 49 16.02 2.09 -11.58
CA ARG A 49 17.01 2.65 -10.63
C ARG A 49 16.42 3.57 -9.55
N GLY A 50 15.25 4.17 -9.79
CA GLY A 50 14.54 5.01 -8.82
C GLY A 50 13.72 4.25 -7.77
N ALA A 51 13.55 2.93 -7.92
CA ALA A 51 12.82 2.12 -6.95
C ALA A 51 13.73 1.79 -5.74
N ASP A 52 13.25 2.03 -4.53
CA ASP A 52 14.01 1.78 -3.29
C ASP A 52 13.90 0.30 -2.88
N THR A 53 14.91 -0.49 -3.27
CA THR A 53 15.03 -1.92 -2.94
C THR A 53 15.87 -2.17 -1.69
N THR A 54 16.48 -1.14 -1.09
CA THR A 54 17.38 -1.25 0.07
C THR A 54 18.49 -2.30 -0.08
N SER A 55 18.90 -2.56 -1.32
CA SER A 55 19.97 -3.48 -1.72
C SER A 55 20.83 -2.82 -2.79
N ASP A 56 22.04 -3.34 -2.96
CA ASP A 56 22.94 -3.17 -4.09
C ASP A 56 22.33 -3.59 -5.44
N HIS A 57 21.22 -4.33 -5.42
CA HIS A 57 20.42 -4.66 -6.59
C HIS A 57 19.35 -3.60 -6.90
N HIS A 58 19.13 -3.36 -8.19
CA HIS A 58 18.02 -2.57 -8.70
C HIS A 58 16.85 -3.44 -9.16
N LEU A 59 15.64 -2.91 -9.06
CA LEU A 59 14.44 -3.57 -9.56
C LEU A 59 14.45 -3.70 -11.09
N VAL A 60 14.35 -4.92 -11.61
CA VAL A 60 14.16 -5.19 -13.04
C VAL A 60 12.67 -5.39 -13.31
N VAL A 61 12.13 -4.70 -14.32
CA VAL A 61 10.72 -4.75 -14.68
C VAL A 61 10.58 -5.15 -16.14
N ALA A 62 9.71 -6.14 -16.40
CA ALA A 62 9.27 -6.49 -17.74
C ALA A 62 7.82 -6.04 -17.97
N ASN A 63 7.57 -5.38 -19.10
CA ASN A 63 6.23 -5.16 -19.62
C ASN A 63 5.92 -6.29 -20.59
N SER A 64 4.75 -6.90 -20.47
CA SER A 64 4.33 -7.99 -21.35
C SER A 64 2.84 -7.90 -21.67
N LYS A 65 2.50 -8.10 -22.94
CA LYS A 65 1.14 -8.18 -23.46
C LYS A 65 0.73 -9.64 -23.59
N LEU A 66 -0.12 -10.09 -22.68
CA LEU A 66 -0.64 -11.45 -22.65
C LEU A 66 -2.17 -11.42 -22.77
N LYS A 67 -2.72 -12.28 -23.62
CA LYS A 67 -4.17 -12.54 -23.63
C LYS A 67 -4.44 -13.65 -22.62
N LEU A 68 -4.72 -13.27 -21.39
CA LEU A 68 -5.08 -14.20 -20.31
C LEU A 68 -6.60 -14.48 -20.37
N ILE A 69 -6.99 -15.73 -20.13
CA ILE A 69 -8.39 -16.05 -19.83
C ILE A 69 -8.69 -15.45 -18.46
N LYS A 70 -9.67 -14.57 -18.42
CA LYS A 70 -9.95 -13.75 -17.25
C LYS A 70 -10.72 -14.55 -16.21
N ASN A 71 -10.05 -14.90 -15.12
CA ASN A 71 -10.73 -15.07 -13.84
C ASN A 71 -10.81 -13.66 -13.23
N TRP A 72 -12.02 -13.15 -13.01
CA TRP A 72 -12.21 -11.80 -12.50
C TRP A 72 -11.69 -11.68 -11.06
N THR A 73 -10.50 -11.10 -10.91
CA THR A 73 -10.09 -10.38 -9.71
C THR A 73 -9.80 -8.96 -10.15
N THR A 74 -10.73 -8.06 -9.84
CA THR A 74 -10.66 -6.64 -10.17
C THR A 74 -9.34 -6.04 -9.69
N GLU A 75 -8.49 -5.59 -10.61
CA GLU A 75 -7.31 -4.77 -10.29
C GLU A 75 -7.79 -3.47 -9.64
N GLN A 76 -7.54 -3.33 -8.34
CA GLN A 76 -7.74 -2.07 -7.65
C GLN A 76 -6.52 -1.19 -7.92
N THR A 77 -6.67 -0.20 -8.79
CA THR A 77 -6.03 1.09 -8.56
C THR A 77 -6.32 1.45 -7.10
N ALA A 78 -5.34 1.92 -6.33
CA ALA A 78 -5.57 2.29 -4.93
C ALA A 78 -6.57 3.46 -4.87
N ILE A 79 -7.86 3.14 -4.82
CA ILE A 79 -8.94 4.11 -4.69
C ILE A 79 -8.71 4.78 -3.34
N GLN A 80 -8.34 6.06 -3.35
CA GLN A 80 -8.44 6.88 -2.15
C GLN A 80 -9.93 6.97 -1.81
N ARG A 81 -10.34 6.24 -0.78
CA ARG A 81 -11.73 6.22 -0.32
C ARG A 81 -11.96 7.41 0.60
N PHE A 82 -13.14 8.01 0.55
CA PHE A 82 -13.55 9.01 1.53
C PHE A 82 -13.93 8.33 2.86
N ASN A 83 -13.84 9.06 3.96
CA ASN A 83 -14.19 8.52 5.27
C ASN A 83 -15.71 8.58 5.51
N THR A 84 -16.44 7.58 5.03
CA THR A 84 -17.90 7.49 5.20
C THR A 84 -18.35 7.32 6.64
N ALA A 85 -17.44 7.10 7.61
CA ALA A 85 -17.80 7.04 9.02
C ALA A 85 -18.29 8.39 9.56
N PHE A 86 -17.85 9.52 8.98
CA PHE A 86 -18.33 10.84 9.37
C PHE A 86 -19.81 11.07 9.04
N LEU A 87 -20.39 10.29 8.12
CA LEU A 87 -21.84 10.35 7.86
C LEU A 87 -22.68 9.75 8.99
N ARG A 88 -22.05 9.12 9.99
CA ARG A 88 -22.74 8.68 11.22
C ARG A 88 -22.89 9.81 12.24
N ASP A 89 -22.09 10.86 12.10
CA ASP A 89 -22.20 12.07 12.89
C ASP A 89 -23.28 12.97 12.28
N THR A 90 -24.25 13.38 13.08
CA THR A 90 -25.44 14.09 12.62
C THR A 90 -25.08 15.47 12.05
N ASP A 91 -24.09 16.15 12.61
CA ASP A 91 -23.69 17.48 12.18
C ASP A 91 -22.96 17.41 10.84
N LYS A 92 -22.02 16.47 10.71
CA LYS A 92 -21.32 16.19 9.44
C LYS A 92 -22.26 15.71 8.34
N LEU A 93 -23.27 14.92 8.68
CA LEU A 93 -24.29 14.49 7.73
C LEU A 93 -25.10 15.69 7.20
N ASN A 94 -25.48 16.61 8.06
CA ASN A 94 -26.22 17.82 7.67
C ASN A 94 -25.34 18.76 6.83
N GLU A 95 -24.08 18.94 7.22
CA GLU A 95 -23.09 19.68 6.41
C GLU A 95 -22.93 19.08 5.01
N PHE A 96 -22.85 17.74 4.92
CA PHE A 96 -22.76 17.04 3.64
C PHE A 96 -24.02 17.13 2.78
N LYS A 97 -25.20 17.36 3.36
CA LYS A 97 -26.43 17.59 2.58
C LYS A 97 -26.44 18.98 1.94
N ILE A 98 -25.84 19.97 2.60
CA ILE A 98 -25.89 21.37 2.17
C ILE A 98 -24.76 21.68 1.17
N ALA A 99 -23.54 21.24 1.47
CA ALA A 99 -22.35 21.60 0.68
C ALA A 99 -22.40 21.21 -0.82
N PRO A 100 -22.89 20.02 -1.22
CA PRO A 100 -23.02 19.66 -2.63
C PRO A 100 -24.05 20.54 -3.33
N ASN A 101 -25.20 20.78 -2.69
CA ASN A 101 -26.27 21.59 -3.27
C ASN A 101 -25.79 23.02 -3.57
N ASN A 102 -25.10 23.64 -2.62
CA ASN A 102 -24.53 24.99 -2.82
C ASN A 102 -23.54 25.02 -3.98
N ARG A 103 -22.70 23.98 -4.11
CA ARG A 103 -21.70 23.89 -5.18
C ARG A 103 -22.30 23.60 -6.55
N PHE A 104 -23.32 22.75 -6.60
CA PHE A 104 -24.05 22.50 -7.84
C PHE A 104 -24.82 23.73 -8.30
N GLN A 105 -25.37 24.52 -7.38
CA GLN A 105 -26.00 25.79 -7.73
C GLN A 105 -24.99 26.76 -8.36
N ALA A 106 -23.83 26.96 -7.73
CA ALA A 106 -22.77 27.79 -8.27
C ALA A 106 -22.24 27.27 -9.63
N LEU A 107 -22.09 25.95 -9.77
CA LEU A 107 -21.69 25.33 -11.04
C LEU A 107 -22.75 25.58 -12.13
N GLN A 108 -24.04 25.45 -11.80
CA GLN A 108 -25.12 25.67 -12.76
C GLN A 108 -25.17 27.11 -13.25
N ASP A 109 -24.88 28.08 -12.39
CA ASP A 109 -24.87 29.49 -12.77
C ASP A 109 -23.67 29.83 -13.67
N LEU A 110 -22.50 29.25 -13.41
CA LEU A 110 -21.33 29.32 -14.32
C LEU A 110 -21.62 28.70 -15.69
N LEU A 111 -22.30 27.55 -15.71
CA LEU A 111 -22.67 26.86 -16.95
C LEU A 111 -23.70 27.60 -17.81
N LYS A 112 -24.43 28.58 -17.26
CA LYS A 112 -25.34 29.44 -18.03
C LYS A 112 -24.60 30.61 -18.68
N GLU A 113 -23.44 31.01 -18.15
CA GLU A 113 -22.67 32.16 -18.61
C GLU A 113 -21.61 31.80 -19.66
N GLU A 114 -21.19 30.53 -19.73
CA GLU A 114 -20.04 30.09 -20.52
C GLU A 114 -20.39 28.93 -21.49
N GLU A 115 -20.09 29.08 -22.79
CA GLU A 115 -20.21 27.99 -23.79
C GLU A 115 -19.16 26.90 -23.52
N THR A 116 -19.54 25.92 -22.71
CA THR A 116 -18.67 24.84 -22.24
C THR A 116 -18.98 23.53 -22.97
N SER A 117 -17.94 22.74 -23.25
CA SER A 117 -18.12 21.45 -23.90
C SER A 117 -18.73 20.43 -22.92
N MET A 118 -19.38 19.37 -23.43
CA MET A 118 -19.91 18.30 -22.57
C MET A 118 -18.83 17.65 -21.68
N GLU A 119 -17.58 17.59 -22.16
CA GLU A 119 -16.46 17.04 -21.40
C GLU A 119 -16.09 17.95 -20.22
N ASP A 120 -16.12 19.26 -20.43
CA ASP A 120 -15.89 20.26 -19.38
C ASP A 120 -16.99 20.25 -18.33
N ASN A 121 -18.25 20.05 -18.77
CA ASN A 121 -19.39 19.90 -17.87
C ASN A 121 -19.25 18.66 -16.97
N TRP A 122 -18.85 17.53 -17.56
CA TRP A 122 -18.61 16.31 -16.81
C TRP A 122 -17.46 16.46 -15.81
N LYS A 123 -16.39 17.16 -16.22
CA LYS A 123 -15.27 17.48 -15.34
C LYS A 123 -15.71 18.37 -14.16
N GLY A 124 -16.51 19.40 -14.41
CA GLY A 124 -17.05 20.29 -13.38
C GLY A 124 -17.92 19.54 -12.35
N ILE A 125 -18.80 18.66 -12.81
CA ILE A 125 -19.63 17.81 -11.93
C ILE A 125 -18.75 16.89 -11.06
N LYS A 126 -17.76 16.25 -11.68
CA LYS A 126 -16.84 15.35 -10.98
C LYS A 126 -16.02 16.12 -9.94
N GLU A 127 -15.52 17.30 -10.27
CA GLU A 127 -14.74 18.15 -9.36
C GLU A 127 -15.60 18.69 -8.21
N ALA A 128 -16.85 19.11 -8.47
CA ALA A 128 -17.79 19.54 -7.43
C ALA A 128 -18.07 18.43 -6.42
N LEU A 129 -18.34 17.21 -6.89
CA LEU A 129 -18.56 16.05 -6.01
C LEU A 129 -17.30 15.67 -5.23
N THR A 130 -16.16 15.56 -5.93
CA THR A 130 -14.90 15.11 -5.33
C THR A 130 -14.41 16.09 -4.26
N SER A 131 -14.44 17.39 -4.56
CA SER A 131 -14.04 18.44 -3.61
C SER A 131 -14.95 18.47 -2.38
N THR A 132 -16.26 18.26 -2.57
CA THR A 132 -17.22 18.26 -1.44
C THR A 132 -17.02 17.06 -0.54
N CYS A 133 -16.81 15.89 -1.12
CA CYS A 133 -16.46 14.70 -0.35
C CYS A 133 -15.13 14.89 0.39
N GLN A 134 -14.15 15.55 -0.23
CA GLN A 134 -12.85 15.79 0.39
C GLN A 134 -12.90 16.81 1.53
N GLU A 135 -13.73 17.84 1.46
CA GLU A 135 -13.86 18.85 2.52
C GLU A 135 -14.68 18.35 3.70
N VAL A 136 -15.84 17.74 3.45
CA VAL A 136 -16.77 17.36 4.52
C VAL A 136 -16.40 16.02 5.13
N LEU A 137 -16.09 15.02 4.29
CA LEU A 137 -15.79 13.66 4.75
C LEU A 137 -14.28 13.43 4.90
N GLY A 138 -13.45 14.18 4.19
CA GLY A 138 -12.02 13.90 4.16
C GLY A 138 -11.68 12.54 3.56
N LEU A 139 -10.38 12.34 3.33
CA LEU A 139 -9.89 11.04 2.89
C LEU A 139 -9.89 10.06 4.06
N LYS A 140 -10.26 8.81 3.77
CA LYS A 140 -10.14 7.70 4.70
C LYS A 140 -8.69 7.55 5.08
N LYS A 141 -8.36 8.00 6.29
CA LYS A 141 -7.03 7.81 6.87
C LYS A 141 -6.80 6.31 6.99
N TYR A 142 -5.69 5.85 6.42
CA TYR A 142 -5.26 4.49 6.67
C TYR A 142 -4.86 4.45 8.14
N HIS A 143 -5.59 3.67 8.94
CA HIS A 143 -5.14 3.39 10.28
C HIS A 143 -3.86 2.56 10.13
N HIS A 144 -2.72 3.22 10.35
CA HIS A 144 -1.48 2.50 10.57
C HIS A 144 -1.68 1.59 11.78
N LYS A 145 -0.90 0.51 11.85
CA LYS A 145 -0.96 -0.41 12.99
C LYS A 145 -0.84 0.42 14.28
N GLU A 146 -1.56 0.04 15.33
CA GLU A 146 -1.65 0.80 16.60
C GLU A 146 -0.28 1.24 17.15
N TRP A 147 0.77 0.46 16.88
CA TRP A 147 2.15 0.72 17.34
C TRP A 147 2.95 1.71 16.48
N ILE A 148 2.48 2.10 15.29
CA ILE A 148 3.23 3.02 14.41
C ILE A 148 2.95 4.46 14.85
N SER A 149 3.95 5.11 15.44
CA SER A 149 3.87 6.52 15.82
C SER A 149 3.92 7.46 14.61
N THR A 150 3.44 8.70 14.80
CA THR A 150 3.58 9.79 13.84
C THR A 150 5.06 10.14 13.59
N GLU A 151 5.89 10.06 14.64
CA GLU A 151 7.33 10.29 14.56
C GLU A 151 8.02 9.31 13.61
N ILE A 152 7.63 8.02 13.59
CA ILE A 152 8.14 7.06 12.61
C ILE A 152 7.78 7.49 11.18
N LEU A 153 6.57 7.98 10.95
CA LEU A 153 6.12 8.40 9.63
C LEU A 153 6.93 9.60 9.11
N ASP A 154 7.23 10.56 9.99
CA ASP A 154 8.07 11.71 9.67
C ASP A 154 9.50 11.27 9.34
N LYS A 155 10.08 10.36 10.13
CA LYS A 155 11.41 9.77 9.84
C LYS A 155 11.43 8.99 8.52
N ILE A 156 10.35 8.28 8.17
CA ILE A 156 10.22 7.60 6.87
C ILE A 156 10.18 8.62 5.73
N LYS A 157 9.46 9.73 5.90
CA LYS A 157 9.39 10.81 4.92
C LYS A 157 10.77 11.46 4.74
N GLU A 158 11.48 11.75 5.81
CA GLU A 158 12.84 12.29 5.79
C GLU A 158 13.83 11.36 5.08
N ARG A 159 13.80 10.06 5.41
CA ARG A 159 14.60 9.03 4.71
C ARG A 159 14.31 9.02 3.20
N LYS A 160 13.05 9.20 2.80
CA LYS A 160 12.65 9.27 1.38
C LYS A 160 13.23 10.52 0.69
N ASN A 161 13.23 11.67 1.37
CA ASN A 161 13.85 12.90 0.85
C ASN A 161 15.37 12.72 0.66
N LYS A 162 16.06 12.12 1.64
CA LYS A 162 17.49 11.78 1.53
C LYS A 162 17.78 10.83 0.37
N LYS A 163 16.87 9.88 0.09
CA LYS A 163 16.97 9.03 -1.11
C LYS A 163 16.82 9.82 -2.42
N ALA A 164 15.95 10.82 -2.45
CA ALA A 164 15.83 11.72 -3.60
C ALA A 164 17.11 12.53 -3.83
N ALA A 165 17.77 12.99 -2.75
CA ALA A 165 19.06 13.68 -2.85
C ALA A 165 20.15 12.80 -3.49
N ILE A 166 20.23 11.51 -3.14
CA ILE A 166 21.15 10.56 -3.81
C ILE A 166 20.88 10.48 -5.31
N ASN A 167 19.60 10.36 -5.70
CA ASN A 167 19.22 10.22 -7.11
C ASN A 167 19.51 11.49 -7.93
N ASN A 168 19.50 12.66 -7.29
CA ASN A 168 19.71 13.96 -7.93
C ASN A 168 21.18 14.44 -7.88
N SER A 169 22.05 13.75 -7.12
CA SER A 169 23.48 14.08 -7.01
C SER A 169 24.17 14.06 -8.37
N ARG A 170 24.99 15.08 -8.65
CA ARG A 170 25.67 15.23 -9.95
C ARG A 170 27.12 14.79 -9.88
N THR A 171 27.77 15.01 -8.74
CA THR A 171 29.19 14.65 -8.53
C THR A 171 29.33 13.42 -7.64
N ARG A 172 30.46 12.71 -7.76
CA ARG A 172 30.76 11.53 -6.94
C ARG A 172 30.82 11.88 -5.45
N SER A 173 31.39 13.03 -5.11
CA SER A 173 31.51 13.50 -3.73
C SER A 173 30.13 13.74 -3.10
N GLU A 174 29.25 14.47 -3.79
CA GLU A 174 27.85 14.68 -3.36
C GLU A 174 27.11 13.36 -3.16
N LYS A 175 27.31 12.40 -4.08
CA LYS A 175 26.64 11.09 -3.99
C LYS A 175 27.09 10.31 -2.76
N VAL A 176 28.39 10.32 -2.44
CA VAL A 176 28.94 9.66 -1.24
C VAL A 176 28.37 10.30 0.04
N GLN A 177 28.32 11.63 0.10
CA GLN A 177 27.76 12.36 1.23
C GLN A 177 26.26 12.06 1.42
N ALA A 178 25.45 12.18 0.35
CA ALA A 178 24.02 11.88 0.40
C ALA A 178 23.75 10.41 0.77
N GLN A 179 24.62 9.49 0.34
CA GLN A 179 24.53 8.07 0.69
C GLN A 179 24.81 7.82 2.17
N ALA A 180 25.77 8.52 2.76
CA ALA A 180 26.03 8.46 4.21
C ALA A 180 24.82 8.94 5.01
N GLU A 181 24.24 10.08 4.63
CA GLU A 181 23.05 10.66 5.28
C GLU A 181 21.82 9.74 5.18
N TYR A 182 21.56 9.15 4.01
CA TYR A 182 20.49 8.15 3.84
C TYR A 182 20.73 6.93 4.71
N THR A 183 21.97 6.45 4.80
CA THR A 183 22.33 5.27 5.58
C THR A 183 22.04 5.49 7.07
N GLU A 184 22.37 6.67 7.59
CA GLU A 184 22.08 7.02 8.98
C GLU A 184 20.57 7.19 9.22
N ALA A 185 19.86 7.89 8.35
CA ALA A 185 18.40 8.02 8.44
C ALA A 185 17.69 6.65 8.37
N ASN A 186 18.18 5.73 7.54
CA ASN A 186 17.65 4.37 7.45
C ASN A 186 17.89 3.56 8.73
N LYS A 187 19.06 3.72 9.37
CA LYS A 187 19.33 3.10 10.69
C LYS A 187 18.39 3.66 11.75
N GLN A 188 18.18 4.97 11.78
CA GLN A 188 17.27 5.62 12.73
C GLN A 188 15.83 5.13 12.55
N VAL A 189 15.32 5.08 11.32
CA VAL A 189 13.99 4.51 11.02
C VAL A 189 13.88 3.07 11.52
N LYS A 190 14.87 2.21 11.21
CA LYS A 190 14.87 0.82 11.67
C LYS A 190 14.90 0.69 13.19
N ARG A 191 15.66 1.56 13.88
CA ARG A 191 15.72 1.60 15.35
C ARG A 191 14.38 2.03 15.94
N SER A 192 13.82 3.16 15.50
CA SER A 192 12.53 3.66 15.97
C SER A 192 11.39 2.65 15.74
N ILE A 193 11.35 1.99 14.58
CA ILE A 193 10.36 0.93 14.33
C ILE A 193 10.47 -0.23 15.34
N ARG A 194 11.69 -0.63 15.72
CA ARG A 194 11.89 -1.69 16.72
C ARG A 194 11.48 -1.21 18.11
N THR A 195 11.90 -0.01 18.49
CA THR A 195 11.59 0.60 19.79
C THR A 195 10.09 0.77 19.99
N ASP A 196 9.37 1.36 19.04
CA ASP A 196 7.93 1.58 19.17
C ASP A 196 7.15 0.27 19.20
N LYS A 197 7.57 -0.70 18.37
CA LYS A 197 6.96 -2.04 18.40
C LYS A 197 7.20 -2.73 19.74
N GLN A 198 8.40 -2.62 20.31
CA GLN A 198 8.73 -3.18 21.62
C GLN A 198 7.89 -2.51 22.71
N LYS A 199 7.85 -1.18 22.73
CA LYS A 199 7.05 -0.38 23.68
C LYS A 199 5.57 -0.78 23.64
N TYR A 200 4.99 -0.89 22.44
CA TYR A 200 3.61 -1.33 22.29
C TYR A 200 3.36 -2.75 22.84
N VAL A 201 4.29 -3.68 22.61
CA VAL A 201 4.18 -5.04 23.15
C VAL A 201 4.28 -5.04 24.68
N GLU A 202 5.18 -4.24 25.25
CA GLU A 202 5.33 -4.07 26.71
C GLU A 202 4.07 -3.42 27.34
N GLU A 203 3.48 -2.41 26.69
CA GLU A 203 2.21 -1.80 27.12
C GLU A 203 1.05 -2.81 27.10
N LEU A 204 0.98 -3.65 26.07
CA LEU A 204 -0.02 -4.73 26.02
C LEU A 204 0.22 -5.77 27.13
N ALA A 205 1.47 -6.14 27.39
CA ALA A 205 1.82 -7.10 28.44
C ALA A 205 1.47 -6.57 29.84
N THR A 206 1.82 -5.33 30.14
CA THR A 206 1.49 -4.67 31.41
C THR A 206 -0.03 -4.49 31.59
N THR A 207 -0.75 -4.20 30.51
CA THR A 207 -2.23 -4.16 30.51
C THR A 207 -2.83 -5.54 30.80
N ALA A 208 -2.30 -6.60 30.21
CA ALA A 208 -2.72 -7.97 30.46
C ALA A 208 -2.46 -8.37 31.92
N GLU A 209 -1.29 -8.04 32.47
CA GLU A 209 -0.94 -8.30 33.86
C GLU A 209 -1.88 -7.58 34.84
N LYS A 210 -2.16 -6.29 34.59
CA LYS A 210 -3.11 -5.52 35.40
C LYS A 210 -4.52 -6.14 35.35
N ALA A 211 -5.00 -6.51 34.16
CA ALA A 211 -6.29 -7.15 34.00
C ALA A 211 -6.37 -8.50 34.74
N ALA A 212 -5.29 -9.28 34.77
CA ALA A 212 -5.22 -10.51 35.56
C ALA A 212 -5.32 -10.22 37.07
N ARG A 213 -4.59 -9.22 37.58
CA ARG A 213 -4.64 -8.80 39.00
C ARG A 213 -6.04 -8.35 39.41
N GLU A 214 -6.74 -7.62 38.53
CA GLU A 214 -8.09 -7.12 38.75
C GLU A 214 -9.19 -8.17 38.47
N ARG A 215 -8.81 -9.40 38.07
CA ARG A 215 -9.73 -10.47 37.61
C ARG A 215 -10.64 -10.05 36.44
N ASN A 216 -10.21 -9.08 35.63
CA ASN A 216 -10.89 -8.68 34.40
C ASN A 216 -10.54 -9.65 33.26
N MET A 217 -11.19 -10.81 33.27
CA MET A 217 -10.91 -11.91 32.33
C MET A 217 -11.15 -11.55 30.87
N LYS A 218 -12.10 -10.65 30.59
CA LYS A 218 -12.39 -10.20 29.21
C LYS A 218 -11.21 -9.43 28.64
N GLN A 219 -10.72 -8.44 29.37
CA GLN A 219 -9.58 -7.62 28.94
C GLN A 219 -8.29 -8.45 28.85
N LEU A 220 -8.07 -9.37 29.79
CA LEU A 220 -6.95 -10.32 29.72
C LEU A 220 -7.00 -11.17 28.44
N TYR A 221 -8.17 -11.73 28.10
CA TYR A 221 -8.34 -12.53 26.89
C TYR A 221 -8.11 -11.71 25.61
N ASP A 222 -8.72 -10.53 25.51
CA ASP A 222 -8.61 -9.67 24.33
C ASP A 222 -7.15 -9.20 24.10
N THR A 223 -6.44 -8.80 25.16
CA THR A 223 -5.02 -8.41 25.08
C THR A 223 -4.11 -9.58 24.72
N THR A 224 -4.31 -10.76 25.33
CA THR A 224 -3.55 -11.98 25.00
C THR A 224 -3.78 -12.40 23.55
N LYS A 225 -5.02 -12.26 23.06
CA LYS A 225 -5.37 -12.52 21.67
C LYS A 225 -4.64 -11.56 20.73
N LYS A 226 -4.60 -10.25 21.04
CA LYS A 226 -3.81 -9.26 20.28
C LYS A 226 -2.32 -9.62 20.24
N LEU A 227 -1.72 -9.99 21.37
CA LEU A 227 -0.30 -10.36 21.49
C LEU A 227 0.04 -11.64 20.71
N SER A 228 -0.81 -12.67 20.80
CA SER A 228 -0.55 -13.97 20.18
C SER A 228 -0.53 -13.93 18.65
N GLY A 229 -1.17 -12.92 18.03
CA GLY A 229 -1.25 -12.77 16.58
C GLY A 229 -1.89 -13.95 15.85
N LYS A 230 -2.48 -14.92 16.58
CA LYS A 230 -3.11 -16.10 16.01
C LYS A 230 -4.44 -15.68 15.40
N TYR A 231 -4.41 -15.39 14.10
CA TYR A 231 -5.61 -15.50 13.28
C TYR A 231 -5.98 -16.98 13.19
N SER A 232 -6.72 -17.46 14.19
CA SER A 232 -7.55 -18.63 14.01
C SER A 232 -8.69 -18.22 13.09
N LYS A 233 -8.76 -18.79 11.88
CA LYS A 233 -10.04 -18.76 11.15
C LYS A 233 -11.03 -19.43 12.08
N PRO A 234 -12.09 -18.77 12.57
CA PRO A 234 -13.16 -19.51 13.20
C PRO A 234 -13.61 -20.54 12.16
N GLU A 235 -13.55 -21.82 12.51
CA GLU A 235 -14.12 -22.85 11.66
C GLU A 235 -15.56 -22.43 11.39
N ARG A 236 -15.87 -22.20 10.11
CA ARG A 236 -17.25 -21.93 9.71
C ARG A 236 -17.98 -23.24 9.95
N PRO A 237 -18.95 -23.28 10.87
CA PRO A 237 -19.60 -24.53 11.17
C PRO A 237 -20.34 -25.00 9.92
N VAL A 238 -20.03 -26.21 9.45
CA VAL A 238 -20.76 -26.84 8.37
C VAL A 238 -22.03 -27.42 8.98
N LYS A 239 -23.18 -27.15 8.35
CA LYS A 239 -24.45 -27.76 8.74
C LYS A 239 -24.71 -29.03 7.91
N ASP A 240 -25.31 -30.03 8.53
CA ASP A 240 -25.88 -31.17 7.80
C ASP A 240 -27.14 -30.75 7.02
N LYS A 241 -27.77 -31.69 6.31
CA LYS A 241 -28.97 -31.41 5.50
C LYS A 241 -30.16 -30.99 6.37
N GLU A 242 -30.13 -31.39 7.63
CA GLU A 242 -31.13 -31.13 8.66
C GLU A 242 -30.88 -29.81 9.42
N GLY A 243 -29.78 -29.11 9.11
CA GLY A 243 -29.43 -27.81 9.67
C GLY A 243 -28.68 -27.84 11.01
N LYS A 244 -28.26 -29.02 11.49
CA LYS A 244 -27.50 -29.23 12.72
C LYS A 244 -25.99 -29.05 12.47
N LEU A 245 -25.30 -28.56 13.48
CA LEU A 245 -23.87 -28.24 13.42
C LEU A 245 -23.00 -29.51 13.41
N ILE A 246 -22.17 -29.67 12.39
CA ILE A 246 -21.19 -30.75 12.26
C ILE A 246 -19.86 -30.30 12.89
N THR A 247 -19.49 -30.93 14.01
CA THR A 247 -18.26 -30.61 14.76
C THR A 247 -17.08 -31.53 14.40
N GLU A 248 -17.32 -32.65 13.73
CA GLU A 248 -16.29 -33.66 13.41
C GLU A 248 -15.74 -33.49 11.99
N ILE A 249 -14.40 -33.45 11.85
CA ILE A 249 -13.68 -33.19 10.57
C ILE A 249 -14.07 -34.20 9.48
N GLN A 250 -14.22 -35.48 9.85
CA GLN A 250 -14.56 -36.54 8.90
C GLN A 250 -15.96 -36.35 8.33
N GLN A 251 -16.93 -35.97 9.17
CA GLN A 251 -18.31 -35.70 8.75
C GLN A 251 -18.40 -34.44 7.89
N GLN A 252 -17.62 -33.40 8.20
CA GLN A 252 -17.53 -32.22 7.33
C GLN A 252 -17.03 -32.63 5.95
N ARG A 253 -15.95 -33.40 5.85
CA ARG A 253 -15.42 -33.89 4.56
C ARG A 253 -16.46 -34.63 3.75
N ASN A 254 -17.23 -35.53 4.37
CA ASN A 254 -18.30 -36.26 3.70
C ASN A 254 -19.39 -35.32 3.17
N ARG A 255 -19.73 -34.24 3.88
CA ARG A 255 -20.69 -33.22 3.42
C ARG A 255 -20.20 -32.42 2.21
N TRP A 256 -18.89 -32.24 2.05
CA TRP A 256 -18.28 -31.58 0.87
C TRP A 256 -18.24 -32.48 -0.38
N VAL A 257 -18.44 -33.79 -0.22
CA VAL A 257 -18.42 -34.77 -1.32
C VAL A 257 -19.80 -34.96 -1.97
N GLU A 258 -20.87 -34.55 -1.29
CA GLU A 258 -22.23 -34.45 -1.85
C GLU A 258 -22.43 -33.20 -2.71
#